data_AF-A0A1F9PD50-F1
#
_entry.id   AF-A0A1F9PD50-F1
#
_cell.length_a   1.000
_cell.length_b   1.000
_cell.length_c   1.000
_cell.angle_alpha   90.00
_cell.angle_beta   90.00
_cell.angle_gamma   90.00
#
_symmetry.space_group_name_H-M   'P 1'
#
loop_
_entity.id
_entity.type
_entity.pdbx_description
1 polymer ?
#
loop_
_entity_poly.entity_id
_entity_poly.type
_entity_poly.pdbx_seq_one_letter_code
_entity_poly.pdbx_strand_id
1 'polypeptide(L)'
;MLSKEEIQEFLALLLAFSITTKSSVRGLAALFDIAPGTAARWLRAARGKGGVDKLFYVRTDSIRRSILSMNLYDSKHQAYRRIASIDDVGQRSTALKALLLKTQ
;
A
#
# COMPACT_ATOMS: atom_id res chain seq x y z
N MET A 1 7.43 -14.48 12.48
CA MET A 1 6.26 -14.67 11.58
C MET A 1 5.13 -13.85 12.18
N LEU A 2 4.30 -13.19 11.38
CA LEU A 2 3.19 -12.40 11.93
C LEU A 2 2.10 -13.31 12.53
N SER A 3 1.40 -12.84 13.56
CA SER A 3 0.17 -13.44 14.07
C SER A 3 -0.97 -13.30 13.05
N LYS A 4 -2.09 -14.02 13.26
CA LYS A 4 -3.27 -13.88 12.38
C LYS A 4 -3.84 -12.47 12.42
N GLU A 5 -3.88 -11.86 13.60
CA GLU A 5 -4.34 -10.49 13.82
C GLU A 5 -3.43 -9.50 13.08
N GLU A 6 -2.10 -9.62 13.24
CA GLU A 6 -1.13 -8.75 12.56
C GLU A 6 -1.21 -8.86 11.03
N ILE A 7 -1.47 -10.07 10.50
CA ILE A 7 -1.72 -10.27 9.07
C ILE A 7 -2.98 -9.52 8.65
N GLN A 8 -4.08 -9.64 9.40
CA GLN A 8 -5.34 -8.98 9.08
C GLN A 8 -5.20 -7.45 9.12
N GLU A 9 -4.53 -6.91 10.14
CA GLU A 9 -4.26 -5.48 10.27
C GLU A 9 -3.43 -4.94 9.10
N PHE A 10 -2.36 -5.63 8.73
CA PHE A 10 -1.54 -5.25 7.59
C PHE A 10 -2.34 -5.27 6.28
N LEU A 11 -3.12 -6.33 6.05
CA LEU A 11 -3.95 -6.46 4.84
C LEU A 11 -5.03 -5.38 4.77
N ALA A 12 -5.67 -5.06 5.90
CA ALA A 12 -6.65 -3.98 6.00
C ALA A 12 -6.01 -2.62 5.70
N LEU A 13 -4.85 -2.33 6.29
CA LEU A 13 -4.08 -1.11 6.04
C LEU A 13 -3.73 -0.96 4.55
N LEU A 14 -3.22 -2.03 3.95
CA LEU A 14 -2.84 -2.05 2.53
C LEU A 14 -4.05 -1.82 1.61
N LEU A 15 -5.19 -2.45 1.92
CA LEU A 15 -6.42 -2.27 1.16
C LEU A 15 -6.95 -0.85 1.27
N ALA A 16 -7.01 -0.30 2.48
CA ALA A 16 -7.44 1.08 2.72
C ALA A 16 -6.56 2.06 1.93
N PHE A 17 -5.24 1.90 1.99
CA PHE A 17 -4.30 2.70 1.21
C PHE A 17 -4.58 2.59 -0.29
N SER A 18 -4.69 1.38 -0.83
CA SER A 18 -4.95 1.13 -2.26
C SER A 18 -6.23 1.80 -2.76
N ILE A 19 -7.29 1.80 -1.95
CA ILE A 19 -8.57 2.41 -2.30
C ILE A 19 -8.44 3.93 -2.30
N THR A 20 -7.89 4.51 -1.24
CA THR A 20 -7.78 5.96 -1.06
C THR A 20 -6.92 6.60 -2.15
N THR A 21 -5.80 5.98 -2.51
CA THR A 21 -4.89 6.49 -3.53
C THR A 21 -5.28 6.07 -4.95
N LYS A 22 -6.31 5.24 -5.11
CA LYS A 22 -6.67 4.54 -6.36
C LYS A 22 -5.47 3.83 -7.00
N SER A 23 -4.53 3.32 -6.21
CA SER A 23 -3.35 2.62 -6.73
C SER A 23 -3.72 1.27 -7.32
N SER A 24 -3.24 0.98 -8.53
CA SER A 24 -3.35 -0.35 -9.13
C SER A 24 -2.41 -1.34 -8.45
N VAL A 25 -2.66 -2.65 -8.63
CA VAL A 25 -1.76 -3.72 -8.16
C VAL A 25 -0.32 -3.48 -8.65
N ARG A 26 -0.15 -3.09 -9.92
CA ARG A 26 1.17 -2.81 -10.51
C ARG A 26 1.80 -1.57 -9.87
N GLY A 27 1.01 -0.54 -9.59
CA GLY A 27 1.47 0.68 -8.91
C GLY A 27 1.97 0.39 -7.49
N LEU A 28 1.23 -0.40 -6.70
CA LEU A 28 1.66 -0.82 -5.36
C LEU A 28 2.91 -1.70 -5.40
N ALA A 29 2.96 -2.63 -6.35
CA ALA A 29 4.11 -3.50 -6.55
C ALA A 29 5.39 -2.67 -6.82
N ALA A 30 5.28 -1.67 -7.70
CA ALA A 30 6.38 -0.77 -8.02
C ALA A 30 6.71 0.24 -6.91
N LEU A 31 5.73 0.60 -6.06
CA LEU A 31 5.93 1.54 -4.94
C LEU A 31 6.69 0.88 -3.79
N PHE A 32 6.34 -0.38 -3.47
CA PHE A 32 6.88 -1.10 -2.33
C PHE A 32 7.96 -2.14 -2.69
N ASP A 33 8.40 -2.15 -3.94
CA ASP A 33 9.38 -3.10 -4.47
C ASP A 33 9.02 -4.56 -4.16
N ILE A 34 7.79 -4.93 -4.48
CA ILE A 34 7.28 -6.30 -4.32
C ILE A 34 6.81 -6.86 -5.66
N ALA A 35 6.89 -8.18 -5.83
CA ALA A 35 6.42 -8.83 -7.05
C ALA A 35 4.91 -8.55 -7.28
N PRO A 36 4.46 -8.25 -8.52
CA PRO A 36 3.05 -8.00 -8.82
C PRO A 36 2.10 -9.11 -8.38
N GLY A 37 2.51 -10.37 -8.50
CA GLY A 37 1.73 -11.52 -8.02
C GLY A 37 1.55 -11.54 -6.49
N THR A 38 2.54 -11.06 -5.75
CA THR A 38 2.47 -10.92 -4.28
C THR A 38 1.49 -9.81 -3.90
N ALA A 39 1.61 -8.63 -4.52
CA ALA A 39 0.66 -7.53 -4.31
C ALA A 39 -0.79 -7.95 -4.65
N ALA A 40 -0.97 -8.65 -5.76
CA ALA A 40 -2.28 -9.18 -6.17
C ALA A 40 -2.85 -10.16 -5.14
N ARG A 41 -2.03 -11.09 -4.64
CA ARG A 41 -2.43 -12.06 -3.62
C ARG A 41 -2.83 -11.37 -2.31
N TRP A 42 -2.05 -10.41 -1.84
CA TRP A 42 -2.37 -9.65 -0.62
C TRP A 42 -3.67 -8.85 -0.76
N LEU A 43 -3.85 -8.12 -1.86
CA LEU A 43 -5.09 -7.38 -2.09
C LEU A 43 -6.32 -8.28 -2.27
N ARG A 44 -6.16 -9.50 -2.81
CA ARG A 44 -7.26 -10.47 -2.87
C ARG A 44 -7.63 -10.98 -1.47
N ALA A 45 -6.63 -11.37 -0.68
CA ALA A 45 -6.85 -11.81 0.70
C ALA A 45 -7.45 -10.71 1.57
N ALA A 46 -7.01 -9.46 1.41
CA ALA A 46 -7.59 -8.31 2.11
C ALA A 46 -9.08 -8.07 1.78
N ARG A 47 -9.53 -8.49 0.59
CA ARG A 47 -10.94 -8.44 0.16
C ARG A 47 -11.73 -9.70 0.53
N GLY A 48 -11.18 -10.58 1.37
CA GLY A 48 -11.78 -11.87 1.73
C GLY A 48 -11.77 -12.91 0.60
N LYS A 49 -11.02 -12.67 -0.49
CA LYS A 49 -10.91 -13.60 -1.62
C LYS A 49 -9.60 -14.38 -1.53
N GLY A 50 -9.64 -15.55 -0.88
CA GLY A 50 -8.48 -16.41 -0.63
C GLY A 50 -7.77 -16.09 0.69
N GLY A 51 -6.60 -16.70 0.92
CA GLY A 51 -5.84 -16.58 2.17
C GLY A 51 -4.37 -16.23 1.95
N VAL A 52 -3.74 -15.68 2.98
CA VAL A 52 -2.29 -15.53 3.07
C VAL A 52 -1.84 -16.19 4.37
N ASP A 53 -1.34 -17.41 4.26
CA ASP A 53 -0.99 -18.21 5.44
C ASP A 53 0.34 -17.78 6.09
N LYS A 54 1.22 -17.11 5.32
CA LYS A 54 2.55 -16.70 5.78
C LYS A 54 2.91 -15.31 5.27
N LEU A 55 3.03 -14.36 6.20
CA LEU A 55 3.70 -13.08 6.01
C LEU A 55 4.92 -12.98 6.94
N PHE A 56 6.02 -12.46 6.41
CA PHE A 56 7.24 -12.23 7.16
C PHE A 56 7.32 -10.76 7.59
N TYR A 57 7.63 -10.56 8.87
CA TYR A 57 7.73 -9.24 9.50
C TYR A 57 8.67 -8.30 8.73
N VAL A 58 9.85 -8.80 8.34
CA VAL A 58 10.90 -8.02 7.66
C VAL A 58 10.40 -7.31 6.38
N ARG A 59 9.46 -7.92 5.65
CA ARG A 59 8.91 -7.33 4.41
C ARG A 59 7.65 -6.50 4.61
N THR A 60 6.91 -6.74 5.69
CA THR A 60 5.61 -6.10 5.94
C THR A 60 5.73 -4.88 6.82
N ASP A 61 6.70 -4.86 7.75
CA ASP A 61 6.92 -3.73 8.65
C ASP A 61 7.40 -2.47 7.92
N SER A 62 8.31 -2.59 6.94
CA SER A 62 8.76 -1.46 6.12
C SER A 62 7.62 -0.82 5.32
N ILE A 63 6.76 -1.65 4.73
CA ILE A 63 5.57 -1.21 3.99
C ILE A 63 4.57 -0.56 4.95
N ARG A 64 4.33 -1.19 6.11
CA ARG A 64 3.44 -0.64 7.15
C ARG A 64 3.89 0.75 7.57
N ARG A 65 5.17 0.91 7.95
CA ARG A 65 5.74 2.21 8.33
C ARG A 65 5.62 3.24 7.20
N SER A 66 5.92 2.84 5.97
CA SER A 66 5.79 3.71 4.79
C SER A 66 4.35 4.22 4.62
N ILE A 67 3.35 3.33 4.70
CA ILE A 67 1.94 3.72 4.60
C ILE A 67 1.54 4.64 5.76
N LEU A 68 1.97 4.34 6.98
CA LEU A 68 1.66 5.17 8.16
C LEU A 68 2.27 6.57 8.05
N SER A 69 3.52 6.70 7.60
CA SER A 69 4.15 8.01 7.36
C SER A 69 3.43 8.80 6.28
N MET A 70 3.04 8.15 5.18
CA MET A 70 2.27 8.79 4.11
C MET A 70 0.86 9.21 4.57
N ASN A 71 0.18 8.39 5.39
CA ASN A 71 -1.12 8.73 5.98
C ASN A 71 -1.00 9.92 6.93
N LEU A 72 0.07 10.00 7.72
CA LEU A 72 0.33 11.14 8.61
C LEU A 72 0.60 12.43 7.81
N TYR A 73 1.31 12.33 6.69
CA TYR A 73 1.49 13.46 5.79
C TYR A 73 0.16 13.87 5.14
N ASP A 74 -0.63 12.89 4.68
CA ASP A 74 -1.93 13.12 4.06
C ASP A 74 -2.90 13.82 5.01
N SER A 75 -2.95 13.45 6.29
CA SER A 75 -3.85 14.08 7.26
C SER A 75 -3.62 15.60 7.40
N LYS A 76 -2.38 16.05 7.18
CA LYS A 76 -2.00 17.48 7.22
C LYS A 76 -2.11 18.18 5.87
N HIS A 77 -1.86 17.48 4.77
CA HIS A 77 -1.64 18.08 3.45
C HIS A 77 -2.64 17.66 2.36
N GLN A 78 -3.57 16.74 2.68
CA GLN A 78 -4.61 16.23 1.79
C GLN A 78 -4.02 15.82 0.42
N ALA A 79 -2.88 15.13 0.45
CA ALA A 79 -2.09 14.78 -0.72
C ALA A 79 -2.76 13.68 -1.56
N TYR A 80 -3.41 12.72 -0.92
CA TYR A 80 -4.07 11.60 -1.59
C TYR A 80 -5.19 12.06 -2.50
N ARG A 81 -5.97 13.09 -2.13
CA ARG A 81 -7.03 13.63 -3.00
C ARG A 81 -6.47 14.09 -4.35
N ARG A 82 -5.32 14.79 -4.33
CA ARG A 82 -4.64 15.27 -5.54
C ARG A 82 -4.03 14.12 -6.35
N ILE A 83 -3.46 13.13 -5.68
CA ILE A 83 -2.86 11.97 -6.35
C ILE A 83 -3.96 11.09 -7.00
N ALA A 84 -5.07 10.86 -6.29
CA ALA A 84 -6.18 10.03 -6.75
C ALA A 84 -6.97 10.66 -7.91
N SER A 85 -6.81 11.96 -8.18
CA SER A 85 -7.37 12.63 -9.35
C SER A 85 -6.49 12.58 -10.59
N ILE A 86 -5.26 12.04 -10.51
CA ILE A 86 -4.40 11.86 -11.68
C ILE A 86 -4.90 10.65 -12.46
N ASP A 87 -5.41 10.82 -13.67
CA ASP A 87 -5.96 9.72 -14.47
C ASP A 87 -4.89 8.75 -14.99
N ASP A 88 -3.72 9.28 -15.39
CA ASP A 88 -2.62 8.46 -15.88
C ASP A 88 -1.99 7.62 -14.75
N VAL A 89 -1.93 6.30 -14.95
CA VAL A 89 -1.44 5.34 -13.95
C VAL A 89 0.06 5.51 -13.70
N GLY A 90 0.83 5.88 -14.74
CA GLY A 90 2.26 6.11 -14.63
C GLY A 90 2.57 7.33 -13.78
N GLN A 91 1.96 8.46 -14.09
CA GLN A 91 2.07 9.71 -13.33
C GLN A 91 1.60 9.55 -11.89
N ARG A 92 0.48 8.83 -11.66
CA ARG A 92 0.00 8.54 -10.30
C ARG A 92 1.02 7.74 -9.49
N SER A 93 1.64 6.73 -10.11
CA SER A 93 2.68 5.92 -9.46
C SER A 93 3.93 6.76 -9.15
N THR A 94 4.33 7.65 -10.05
CA THR A 94 5.44 8.60 -9.83
C THR A 94 5.12 9.58 -8.70
N ALA A 95 3.91 10.12 -8.64
CA ALA A 95 3.49 11.02 -7.57
C ALA A 95 3.48 10.32 -6.20
N LEU A 96 3.07 9.06 -6.13
CA LEU A 96 3.14 8.26 -4.90
C LEU A 96 4.58 7.97 -4.48
N LYS A 97 5.47 7.67 -5.42
CA LYS A 97 6.91 7.50 -5.14
C LYS A 97 7.52 8.80 -4.61
N ALA A 98 7.19 9.94 -5.21
CA ALA A 98 7.65 11.24 -4.74
C ALA A 98 7.11 11.57 -3.35
N LEU A 99 5.86 11.19 -3.04
CA LEU A 99 5.30 11.34 -1.69
C LEU A 99 6.04 10.45 -0.69
N LEU A 100 6.29 9.18 -1.03
CA LEU A 100 7.03 8.25 -0.17
C LEU A 100 8.40 8.83 0.23
N LEU A 101 9.16 9.34 -0.73
CA LEU A 101 10.47 9.97 -0.50
C LEU A 101 10.41 11.21 0.40
N LYS A 102 9.29 11.95 0.40
CA LYS A 102 9.10 13.12 1.29
C LYS A 102 8.75 12.73 2.73
N THR A 103 8.38 11.48 2.96
CA THR A 103 7.87 10.98 4.25
C THR A 103 8.83 10.01 4.94
N GLN A 104 10.00 9.77 4.35
CA GLN A 104 11.14 9.06 4.94
C GLN A 104 12.04 10.05 5.67
#